data_AF-A0A376E6S7-F1
#
_entry.id   AF-A0A376E6S7-F1
#
_cell.length_a   1.000
_cell.length_b   1.000
_cell.length_c   1.000
_cell.angle_alpha   90.00
_cell.angle_beta   90.00
_cell.angle_gamma   90.00
#
_symmetry.space_group_name_H-M   'P 1'
#
loop_
_entity.id
_entity.type
_entity.pdbx_description
1 polymer ?
#
loop_
_entity_poly.entity_id
_entity_poly.type
_entity_poly.pdbx_seq_one_letter_code
_entity_poly.pdbx_strand_id
1 'polypeptide(L)'
;MEVYHNPTHNLNEIKLLNRTTNITYIYSLPTSPLATEEIATLKNKLIAFPNPAKTVLKIANPKNSTDKVDVFDTTGKLILSKTFTNQDDTFSLNVETLAKGLYLYKIGERDS
;
A
#
# COMPACT_ATOMS: atom_id res chain seq x y z
N MET A 1 -6.09 -6.86 31.60
CA MET A 1 -5.56 -6.50 30.27
C MET A 1 -6.29 -5.24 29.87
N GLU A 2 -5.55 -4.15 29.69
CA GLU A 2 -6.11 -2.86 29.28
C GLU A 2 -5.50 -2.50 27.93
N VAL A 3 -6.33 -2.08 26.99
CA VAL A 3 -5.90 -1.57 25.70
C VAL A 3 -6.09 -0.06 25.73
N TYR A 4 -5.05 0.69 25.38
CA TYR A 4 -5.16 2.14 25.24
C TYR A 4 -4.46 2.61 23.97
N HIS A 5 -4.95 3.74 23.46
CA HIS A 5 -4.34 4.42 22.33
C HIS A 5 -3.29 5.40 22.86
N ASN A 6 -2.04 5.28 22.38
CA ASN A 6 -0.97 6.22 22.68
C ASN A 6 -0.92 7.29 21.57
N PRO A 7 -1.40 8.52 21.81
CA PRO A 7 -1.48 9.56 20.79
C PRO A 7 -0.10 10.11 20.38
N THR A 8 0.93 9.95 21.21
CA THR A 8 2.28 10.45 20.92
C THR A 8 2.98 9.63 19.83
N HIS A 9 2.68 8.32 19.76
CA HIS A 9 3.26 7.42 18.77
C HIS A 9 2.23 6.92 17.74
N ASN A 10 0.95 7.30 17.89
CA ASN A 10 -0.18 6.79 17.10
C ASN A 10 -0.22 5.26 17.07
N LEU A 11 0.06 4.61 18.21
CA LEU A 11 0.09 3.16 18.36
C LEU A 11 -0.96 2.72 19.37
N ASN A 12 -1.50 1.52 19.18
CA ASN A 12 -2.30 0.86 20.19
C ASN A 12 -1.38 0.06 21.11
N GLU A 13 -1.55 0.19 22.41
CA GLU A 13 -0.72 -0.49 23.41
C GLU A 13 -1.58 -1.42 24.26
N ILE A 14 -1.06 -2.61 24.55
CA ILE A 14 -1.64 -3.58 25.48
C ILE A 14 -0.86 -3.55 26.77
N LYS A 15 -1.55 -3.28 27.87
CA LYS A 15 -1.02 -3.29 29.23
C LYS A 15 -1.45 -4.55 29.98
N LEU A 16 -0.47 -5.25 30.53
CA LEU A 16 -0.65 -6.45 31.36
C LEU A 16 0.00 -6.21 32.72
N LEU A 17 -0.81 -6.19 33.78
CA LEU A 17 -0.34 -6.14 35.16
C LEU A 17 -0.19 -7.57 35.70
N ASN A 18 1.02 -7.95 36.09
CA ASN A 18 1.25 -9.13 36.89
C ASN A 18 1.03 -8.78 38.36
N ARG A 19 -0.09 -9.22 38.95
CA ARG A 19 -0.46 -8.90 40.34
C ARG A 19 0.43 -9.57 41.39
N THR A 20 1.14 -10.64 41.03
CA THR A 20 2.02 -11.38 41.94
C THR A 20 3.37 -10.67 42.11
N THR A 21 3.89 -10.10 41.02
CA THR A 21 5.18 -9.37 41.03
C THR A 21 5.02 -7.85 41.04
N ASN A 22 3.78 -7.36 40.87
CA ASN A 22 3.43 -5.96 40.66
C ASN A 22 4.17 -5.31 39.48
N ILE A 23 4.53 -6.11 38.47
CA ILE A 23 5.21 -5.67 37.24
C ILE A 23 4.16 -5.39 36.16
N THR A 24 4.37 -4.34 35.38
CA THR A 24 3.58 -4.01 34.20
C THR A 24 4.36 -4.33 32.93
N TYR A 25 3.74 -5.07 32.01
CA TYR A 25 4.24 -5.28 30.64
C TYR A 25 3.43 -4.43 29.67
N ILE A 26 4.12 -3.74 28.76
CA ILE A 26 3.54 -2.91 27.71
C ILE A 26 3.96 -3.48 26.36
N TYR A 27 2.99 -3.79 25.51
CA TYR A 27 3.22 -4.27 24.14
C TYR A 27 2.65 -3.26 23.16
N SER A 28 3.48 -2.73 22.26
CA SER A 28 3.03 -1.88 21.17
C SER A 28 2.55 -2.72 19.98
N LEU A 29 1.40 -2.34 19.42
CA LEU A 29 0.87 -2.90 18.19
C LEU A 29 1.20 -1.91 17.06
N PRO A 30 2.17 -2.22 16.17
CA PRO A 30 2.51 -1.33 15.07
C PRO A 30 1.31 -1.17 14.14
N THR A 31 0.83 0.06 14.00
CA THR A 31 -0.17 0.45 13.00
C THR A 31 0.50 1.37 11.98
N SER A 32 1.42 0.83 11.18
CA SER A 32 1.98 1.59 10.07
C SER A 32 0.94 1.68 8.95
N PRO A 33 0.65 2.88 8.40
CA PRO A 33 -0.04 2.96 7.12
C PRO A 33 0.84 2.26 6.09
N LEU A 34 0.34 1.15 5.56
CA LEU A 34 1.09 0.13 4.80
C LEU A 34 1.99 0.72 3.69
N ALA A 35 1.63 1.88 3.14
CA ALA A 35 2.36 2.51 2.04
C ALA A 35 3.58 3.35 2.46
N THR A 36 3.62 3.97 3.64
CA THR A 36 4.61 5.04 3.89
C THR A 36 5.99 4.50 4.30
N GLU A 37 6.04 3.42 5.08
CA GLU A 37 7.31 2.82 5.50
C GLU A 37 7.91 1.85 4.46
N GLU A 38 7.08 1.24 3.61
CA GLU A 38 7.54 0.36 2.53
C GLU A 38 8.33 1.14 1.47
N ILE A 39 7.90 2.36 1.11
CA ILE A 39 8.55 3.15 0.06
C ILE A 39 10.03 3.46 0.39
N ALA A 40 10.37 3.67 1.67
CA ALA A 40 11.74 3.97 2.09
C ALA A 40 12.70 2.77 1.98
N THR A 41 12.17 1.54 2.04
CA THR A 41 12.96 0.30 2.04
C THR A 41 12.98 -0.39 0.67
N LEU A 42 12.15 0.05 -0.27
CA LEU A 42 11.89 -0.63 -1.55
C LEU A 42 12.46 0.10 -2.79
N LYS A 43 13.69 0.63 -2.70
CA LYS A 43 14.34 1.40 -3.80
C LYS A 43 14.34 0.72 -5.18
N ASN A 44 14.19 -0.61 -5.24
CA ASN A 44 14.20 -1.39 -6.49
C ASN A 44 12.91 -2.21 -6.72
N LYS A 45 11.82 -1.97 -5.98
CA LYS A 45 10.55 -2.66 -6.20
C LYS A 45 9.52 -1.73 -6.84
N LEU A 46 8.59 -2.36 -7.54
CA LEU A 46 7.36 -1.74 -7.99
C LEU A 46 6.55 -1.26 -6.78
N ILE A 47 6.29 0.04 -6.71
CA ILE A 47 5.50 0.67 -5.64
C ILE A 47 4.35 1.47 -6.23
N ALA A 48 3.20 1.48 -5.55
CA ALA A 48 2.04 2.26 -5.95
C ALA A 48 1.49 3.05 -4.76
N PHE A 49 1.26 4.35 -4.93
CA PHE A 49 0.85 5.26 -3.87
C PHE A 49 0.00 6.43 -4.39
N PRO A 50 -0.90 6.99 -3.57
CA PRO A 50 -1.33 6.46 -2.27
C PRO A 50 -2.24 5.24 -2.45
N ASN A 51 -2.16 4.27 -1.53
CA ASN A 51 -3.14 3.19 -1.39
C ASN A 51 -3.78 3.30 0.00
N PRO A 52 -5.10 3.57 0.13
CA PRO A 52 -6.11 3.75 -0.93
C PRO A 52 -5.98 5.05 -1.75
N ALA A 53 -6.23 5.00 -3.06
CA ALA A 53 -6.21 6.16 -3.96
C ALA A 53 -7.59 6.83 -4.09
N LYS A 54 -7.63 8.16 -4.12
CA LYS A 54 -8.88 8.93 -4.34
C LYS A 54 -9.08 9.42 -5.76
N THR A 55 -8.01 9.88 -6.40
CA THR A 55 -8.07 10.54 -7.72
C THR A 55 -6.99 10.03 -8.65
N VAL A 56 -5.74 10.05 -8.17
CA VAL A 56 -4.57 9.60 -8.93
C VAL A 56 -3.80 8.58 -8.11
N LEU A 57 -3.52 7.43 -8.72
CA LEU A 57 -2.57 6.44 -8.23
C LEU A 57 -1.26 6.65 -8.98
N LYS A 58 -0.18 6.96 -8.26
CA LYS A 58 1.18 7.01 -8.80
C LYS A 58 1.81 5.65 -8.65
N ILE A 59 2.48 5.19 -9.69
CA ILE A 59 3.19 3.91 -9.68
C ILE A 59 4.63 4.20 -10.07
N ALA A 60 5.59 3.79 -9.23
CA ALA A 60 7.00 3.83 -9.56
C ALA A 60 7.48 2.42 -9.93
N ASN A 61 8.07 2.31 -11.11
CA ASN A 61 8.64 1.08 -11.65
C ASN A 61 10.11 1.31 -12.05
N PRO A 62 11.03 1.40 -11.08
CA PRO A 62 12.44 1.74 -11.34
C PRO A 62 13.20 0.71 -12.19
N LYS A 63 12.60 -0.46 -12.48
CA LYS A 63 13.20 -1.47 -13.37
C LYS A 63 12.89 -1.25 -14.86
N ASN A 64 12.01 -0.31 -15.22
CA ASN A 64 11.64 0.06 -16.61
C ASN A 64 11.50 -1.15 -17.56
N SER A 65 11.05 -2.28 -17.03
CA SER A 65 10.99 -3.54 -17.77
C SER A 65 9.63 -3.75 -18.41
N THR A 66 8.68 -2.84 -18.22
CA THR A 66 7.34 -3.00 -18.74
C THR A 66 6.59 -1.69 -18.91
N ASP A 67 6.06 -1.53 -20.12
CA ASP A 67 5.27 -0.42 -20.60
C ASP A 67 3.76 -0.55 -20.35
N LYS A 68 3.24 -1.61 -19.72
CA LYS A 68 1.78 -1.84 -19.66
C LYS A 68 1.24 -2.07 -18.25
N VAL A 69 0.13 -1.39 -17.95
CA VAL A 69 -0.69 -1.60 -16.76
C VAL A 69 -2.11 -1.94 -17.14
N ASP A 70 -2.59 -3.05 -16.58
CA ASP A 70 -3.96 -3.50 -16.66
C ASP A 70 -4.62 -3.45 -15.27
N VAL A 71 -5.79 -2.85 -15.15
CA VAL A 71 -6.59 -2.78 -13.93
C VAL A 71 -7.84 -3.61 -14.10
N PHE A 72 -8.09 -4.47 -13.13
CA PHE A 72 -9.20 -5.40 -13.07
C PHE A 72 -10.09 -5.12 -11.87
N ASP A 73 -11.39 -5.34 -12.01
CA ASP A 73 -12.29 -5.38 -10.86
C ASP A 73 -12.16 -6.71 -10.08
N THR A 74 -12.92 -6.84 -8.99
CA THR A 74 -12.94 -8.05 -8.15
C THR A 74 -13.47 -9.29 -8.88
N THR A 75 -14.13 -9.12 -10.04
CA THR A 75 -14.60 -10.23 -10.88
C THR A 75 -13.55 -10.66 -11.91
N GLY A 76 -12.43 -9.94 -12.02
CA GLY A 76 -11.39 -10.17 -13.02
C GLY A 76 -11.66 -9.50 -14.36
N LYS A 77 -12.68 -8.63 -14.46
CA LYS A 77 -12.96 -7.87 -15.68
C LYS A 77 -11.95 -6.74 -15.82
N LEU A 78 -11.35 -6.61 -17.00
CA LEU A 78 -10.46 -5.50 -17.34
C LEU A 78 -11.28 -4.20 -17.42
N ILE A 79 -10.95 -3.24 -16.56
CA ILE A 79 -11.61 -1.93 -16.48
C ILE A 79 -10.76 -0.85 -17.14
N LEU A 80 -9.44 -0.96 -17.05
CA LEU A 80 -8.52 0.02 -17.61
C LEU A 80 -7.27 -0.69 -18.11
N SER A 81 -6.81 -0.34 -19.31
CA SER A 81 -5.51 -0.75 -19.85
C SER A 81 -4.79 0.51 -20.30
N LYS A 82 -3.59 0.75 -19.79
CA LYS A 82 -2.75 1.86 -20.22
C LYS A 82 -1.35 1.37 -20.55
N THR A 83 -0.82 1.90 -21.65
CA THR A 83 0.58 1.77 -22.02
C THR A 83 1.31 3.08 -21.72
N PHE A 84 2.52 2.96 -21.20
CA PHE A 84 3.44 4.04 -20.87
C PHE A 84 4.72 3.82 -21.67
N THR A 85 5.53 4.85 -21.81
CA THR A 85 6.82 4.74 -22.49
C THR A 85 7.90 4.64 -21.41
N ASN A 86 8.83 3.69 -21.52
CA ASN A 86 9.98 3.44 -20.61
C ASN A 86 10.92 4.64 -20.30
N GLN A 87 10.53 5.89 -20.59
CA GLN A 87 11.35 7.06 -20.30
C GLN A 87 11.19 7.58 -18.87
N ASP A 88 10.07 7.27 -18.20
CA ASP A 88 9.80 7.73 -16.83
C ASP A 88 9.73 6.55 -15.84
N ASP A 89 10.55 6.61 -14.79
CA ASP A 89 10.54 5.63 -13.67
C ASP A 89 9.23 5.66 -12.88
N THR A 90 8.40 6.67 -13.09
CA THR A 90 7.11 6.86 -12.41
C THR A 90 6.03 7.30 -13.38
N PHE A 91 4.85 6.71 -13.28
CA PHE A 91 3.69 7.15 -14.07
C PHE A 91 2.45 7.32 -13.19
N SER A 92 1.51 8.11 -13.69
CA SER A 92 0.27 8.46 -12.98
C SER A 92 -0.94 7.83 -13.66
N LEU A 93 -1.77 7.18 -12.86
CA LEU A 93 -3.01 6.55 -13.27
C LEU A 93 -4.20 7.31 -12.69
N ASN A 94 -5.06 7.84 -13.56
CA ASN A 94 -6.32 8.43 -13.11
C ASN A 94 -7.29 7.30 -12.73
N VAL A 95 -7.73 7.31 -11.48
CA VAL A 95 -8.67 6.34 -10.89
C VAL A 95 -9.96 7.02 -10.42
N GLU A 96 -10.12 8.33 -10.64
CA GLU A 96 -11.29 9.12 -10.24
C GLU A 96 -12.59 8.63 -10.90
N THR A 97 -12.48 8.11 -12.12
CA THR A 97 -13.61 7.57 -12.88
C THR A 97 -14.00 6.15 -12.45
N LEU A 98 -13.20 5.50 -11.62
CA LEU A 98 -13.51 4.17 -11.09
C LEU A 98 -14.50 4.30 -9.93
N ALA A 99 -15.47 3.39 -9.87
CA ALA A 99 -16.37 3.31 -8.73
C ALA A 99 -15.57 3.02 -7.45
N LYS A 100 -16.08 3.44 -6.30
CA LYS A 100 -15.43 3.13 -5.01
C LYS A 100 -15.46 1.61 -4.78
N GLY A 101 -14.30 0.99 -4.65
CA GLY A 101 -14.20 -0.45 -4.49
C GLY A 101 -12.76 -0.95 -4.48
N LEU A 102 -12.62 -2.27 -4.44
CA LEU A 102 -11.35 -2.95 -4.54
C LEU A 102 -11.03 -3.24 -6.01
N TYR A 103 -9.78 -3.01 -6.40
CA TYR A 103 -9.28 -3.26 -7.74
C TYR A 103 -7.91 -3.95 -7.66
N LEU A 104 -7.63 -4.79 -8.66
CA LEU A 104 -6.35 -5.45 -8.85
C LEU A 104 -5.65 -4.80 -10.05
N TYR A 105 -4.36 -4.51 -9.94
CA TYR A 105 -3.59 -4.03 -11.07
C TYR A 105 -2.43 -4.98 -11.38
N LYS A 106 -2.18 -5.20 -12.67
CA LYS A 106 -1.06 -5.97 -13.19
C LYS A 106 -0.14 -5.05 -13.97
N ILE A 107 1.16 -5.19 -13.74
CA ILE A 107 2.21 -4.46 -14.43
C ILE A 107 3.15 -5.51 -14.98
N GLY A 108 3.25 -5.58 -16.29
CA GLY A 108 3.94 -6.68 -16.99
C GLY A 108 3.34 -6.92 -18.36
N GLU A 109 4.18 -7.30 -19.32
CA GLU A 109 3.72 -7.81 -20.59
C GLU A 109 3.10 -9.18 -20.32
N ARG A 110 2.10 -9.59 -21.11
CA ARG A 110 1.66 -10.98 -21.05
C ARG A 110 2.78 -11.75 -21.77
N ASP A 111 3.56 -12.52 -21.00
CA ASP A 111 4.58 -13.42 -21.55
C ASP A 111 4.02 -14.13 -22.79
N SER A 112 4.75 -14.02 -23.90
CA SER A 112 4.49 -14.75 -25.14
C SER A 112 5.06 -16.16 -25.05
#